data_AF-A0A7R8D043-F1
#
_entry.id   AF-A0A7R8D043-F1
#
_cell.length_a   1.000
_cell.length_b   1.000
_cell.length_c   1.000
_cell.angle_alpha   90.00
_cell.angle_beta   90.00
_cell.angle_gamma   90.00
#
_symmetry.space_group_name_H-M   'P 1'
#
loop_
_entity.id
_entity.type
_entity.pdbx_description
1 polymer ?
#
loop_
_entity_poly.entity_id
_entity_poly.type
_entity_poly.pdbx_seq_one_letter_code
_entity_poly.pdbx_strand_id
1 'polypeptide(L)'
;MGHKVKADPGGEGGDPRIRIVSNIFISFLGAGVLGLPYAFKESGLLEGAIVMTFVSIISVKAMLLIVDAKYLILAGRKHGLIKEVINDEISYSDVGDAAFGHAGRLTIDTALLVSQLGFCCAYLIFISETLSSYFTVISKTQCLFLMLPPLFGLTLIKDLSQFSSF
;
A
#
# COMPACT_ATOMS: atom_id res chain seq x y z
N MET A 1 -33.14 0.77 2.37
CA MET A 1 -32.80 0.68 0.93
C MET A 1 -31.29 0.90 0.84
N GLY A 2 -30.44 -0.06 1.19
CA GLY A 2 -30.27 -1.33 0.49
C GLY A 2 -29.05 -1.25 -0.46
N HIS A 3 -27.90 -0.74 0.02
CA HIS A 3 -26.68 -0.75 -0.78
C HIS A 3 -26.05 -2.14 -0.64
N LYS A 4 -26.46 -3.05 -1.54
CA LYS A 4 -25.80 -4.33 -1.73
C LYS A 4 -24.35 -4.06 -2.12
N VAL A 5 -23.43 -4.60 -1.32
CA VAL A 5 -22.09 -4.97 -1.79
C VAL A 5 -22.29 -5.76 -3.07
N LYS A 6 -21.93 -5.16 -4.20
CA LYS A 6 -22.00 -5.77 -5.51
C LYS A 6 -20.91 -6.85 -5.52
N ALA A 7 -21.34 -8.07 -5.19
CA ALA A 7 -20.56 -9.28 -5.37
C ALA A 7 -20.20 -9.38 -6.85
N ASP A 8 -18.90 -9.37 -7.14
CA ASP A 8 -18.39 -9.73 -8.45
C ASP A 8 -18.71 -11.21 -8.71
N PRO A 9 -19.36 -11.56 -9.84
CA PRO A 9 -19.81 -12.89 -10.15
C PRO A 9 -18.70 -13.68 -10.86
N GLY A 10 -17.87 -14.36 -10.09
CA GLY A 10 -16.90 -15.35 -10.58
C GLY A 10 -16.91 -16.55 -9.65
N GLY A 11 -17.48 -17.67 -10.12
CA GLY A 11 -17.79 -18.84 -9.31
C GLY A 11 -16.56 -19.53 -8.70
N GLU A 12 -16.74 -20.00 -7.47
CA GLU A 12 -16.54 -21.38 -6.98
C GLU A 12 -16.61 -21.34 -5.44
N GLY A 13 -17.19 -22.35 -4.82
CA GLY A 13 -17.50 -22.42 -3.38
C GLY A 13 -16.27 -22.53 -2.47
N GLY A 14 -15.36 -21.57 -2.54
CA GLY A 14 -14.18 -21.47 -1.68
C GLY A 14 -14.51 -20.91 -0.29
N ASP A 15 -13.85 -21.45 0.73
CA ASP A 15 -13.91 -20.92 2.10
C ASP A 15 -13.52 -19.42 2.09
N PRO A 16 -14.30 -18.51 2.71
CA PRO A 16 -13.99 -17.08 2.77
C PRO A 16 -12.57 -16.78 3.27
N ARG A 17 -11.97 -17.65 4.09
CA ARG A 17 -10.57 -17.55 4.55
C ARG A 17 -9.58 -17.64 3.39
N ILE A 18 -9.81 -18.57 2.45
CA ILE A 18 -8.95 -18.77 1.28
C ILE A 18 -8.99 -17.54 0.39
N ARG A 19 -10.16 -16.92 0.24
CA ARG A 19 -10.30 -15.67 -0.53
C ARG A 19 -9.51 -14.52 0.10
N ILE A 20 -9.57 -14.38 1.42
CA ILE A 20 -8.80 -13.34 2.14
C ILE A 20 -7.30 -13.57 1.98
N VAL A 21 -6.83 -14.81 2.20
CA VAL A 21 -5.42 -15.16 2.06
C VAL A 21 -4.93 -14.93 0.63
N SER A 22 -5.73 -15.31 -0.38
CA SER A 22 -5.41 -15.08 -1.79
C SER A 22 -5.31 -13.58 -2.11
N ASN A 23 -6.23 -12.77 -1.60
CA ASN A 23 -6.23 -11.33 -1.82
C ASN A 23 -5.03 -10.64 -1.16
N ILE A 24 -4.62 -11.11 0.03
CA ILE A 24 -3.40 -10.65 0.70
C ILE A 24 -2.18 -11.06 -0.14
N PHE A 25 -2.12 -12.31 -0.58
CA PHE A 25 -0.99 -12.85 -1.34
C PHE A 25 -0.76 -12.11 -2.66
N ILE A 26 -1.80 -11.90 -3.46
CA ILE A 26 -1.69 -11.18 -4.73
C ILE A 26 -1.25 -9.73 -4.53
N SER A 27 -1.69 -9.09 -3.42
CA SER A 27 -1.29 -7.73 -3.06
C SER A 27 0.21 -7.64 -2.74
N PHE A 28 0.77 -8.64 -2.04
CA PHE A 28 2.20 -8.67 -1.70
C PHE A 28 3.09 -9.01 -2.90
N LEU A 29 2.65 -9.91 -3.78
CA LEU A 29 3.44 -10.28 -4.97
C LEU A 29 3.60 -9.13 -5.95
N GLY A 30 2.56 -8.29 -6.16
CA GLY A 30 2.56 -7.29 -7.22
C GLY A 30 3.70 -6.25 -7.17
N ALA A 31 3.97 -5.69 -5.98
CA ALA A 31 4.99 -4.64 -5.82
C ALA A 31 6.39 -5.19 -5.51
N GLY A 32 6.48 -6.30 -4.76
CA GLY A 32 7.75 -6.83 -4.29
C GLY A 32 8.48 -7.71 -5.30
N VAL A 33 7.76 -8.44 -6.16
CA VAL A 33 8.37 -9.48 -7.01
C VAL A 33 9.25 -8.92 -8.12
N LEU A 34 8.98 -7.71 -8.60
CA LEU A 34 9.71 -7.10 -9.72
C LEU A 34 11.16 -6.75 -9.36
N GLY A 35 11.42 -6.33 -8.12
CA GLY A 35 12.77 -5.99 -7.63
C GLY A 35 13.51 -7.16 -6.97
N LEU A 36 12.79 -8.22 -6.59
CA LEU A 36 13.33 -9.36 -5.86
C LEU A 36 14.51 -10.08 -6.56
N PRO A 37 14.44 -10.45 -7.86
CA PRO A 37 15.55 -11.16 -8.51
C PRO A 37 16.82 -10.32 -8.61
N TYR A 38 16.67 -9.00 -8.82
CA TYR A 38 17.79 -8.07 -8.81
C TYR A 38 18.40 -7.96 -7.42
N ALA A 39 17.58 -7.86 -6.37
CA ALA A 39 18.05 -7.84 -4.99
C ALA A 39 18.86 -9.10 -4.63
N PHE A 40 18.36 -10.29 -4.96
CA PHE A 40 19.09 -11.55 -4.72
C PHE A 40 20.38 -11.68 -5.55
N LYS A 41 20.41 -11.08 -6.75
CA LYS A 41 21.61 -11.04 -7.58
C LYS A 41 22.71 -10.20 -6.91
N GLU A 42 22.36 -9.07 -6.31
CA GLU A 42 23.32 -8.16 -5.68
C GLU A 42 23.66 -8.57 -4.23
N SER A 43 22.71 -9.08 -3.45
CA SER A 43 22.93 -9.50 -2.04
C SER A 43 23.41 -10.95 -1.89
N GLY A 44 23.27 -11.78 -2.92
CA GLY A 44 23.45 -13.22 -2.82
C GLY A 44 22.26 -13.96 -2.18
N LEU A 45 22.14 -15.25 -2.49
CA LEU A 45 20.98 -16.07 -2.13
C LEU A 45 20.84 -16.32 -0.62
N LEU A 46 21.95 -16.64 0.05
CA LEU A 46 21.92 -17.01 1.47
C LEU A 46 21.65 -15.80 2.36
N GLU A 47 22.36 -14.69 2.14
CA GLU A 47 22.17 -13.44 2.90
C GLU A 47 20.79 -12.85 2.63
N GLY A 48 20.37 -12.80 1.36
CA GLY A 48 19.03 -12.36 0.98
C GLY A 48 17.94 -13.19 1.66
N ALA A 49 18.09 -14.52 1.74
CA ALA A 49 17.11 -15.38 2.41
C ALA A 49 16.99 -15.07 3.92
N ILE A 50 18.12 -14.90 4.61
CA ILE A 50 18.14 -14.55 6.04
C ILE A 50 17.44 -13.21 6.28
N VAL A 51 17.78 -12.19 5.49
CA VAL A 51 17.17 -10.85 5.61
C VAL A 51 15.67 -10.90 5.32
N MET A 52 15.25 -11.60 4.27
CA MET A 52 13.82 -11.73 3.91
C MET A 52 13.03 -12.49 4.99
N THR A 53 13.60 -13.52 5.61
CA THR A 53 12.97 -14.20 6.75
C THR A 53 12.78 -13.24 7.93
N PHE A 54 13.80 -12.47 8.27
CA PHE A 54 13.71 -11.50 9.36
C PHE A 54 12.66 -10.41 9.10
N VAL A 55 12.69 -9.81 7.91
CA VAL A 55 11.71 -8.80 7.47
C VAL A 55 10.29 -9.37 7.47
N SER A 56 10.10 -10.62 7.04
CA SER A 56 8.79 -11.29 7.05
C SER A 56 8.23 -11.43 8.47
N ILE A 57 9.05 -11.89 9.42
CA ILE A 57 8.63 -12.04 10.82
C ILE A 57 8.21 -10.69 11.41
N ILE A 58 9.02 -9.65 11.21
CA ILE A 58 8.72 -8.30 11.70
C ILE A 58 7.44 -7.75 11.05
N SER A 59 7.30 -7.89 9.72
CA SER A 59 6.15 -7.37 8.98
C SER A 59 4.85 -8.01 9.42
N VAL A 60 4.83 -9.33 9.60
CA VAL A 60 3.65 -10.05 10.11
C VAL A 60 3.30 -9.60 11.53
N LYS A 61 4.31 -9.43 12.40
CA LYS A 61 4.07 -8.96 13.78
C LYS A 61 3.54 -7.53 13.81
N ALA A 62 4.07 -6.63 12.98
CA ALA A 62 3.58 -5.27 12.85
C ALA A 62 2.13 -5.25 12.33
N MET A 63 1.82 -6.06 11.31
CA MET A 63 0.47 -6.16 10.75
C MET A 63 -0.54 -6.63 11.80
N LEU A 64 -0.20 -7.66 12.59
CA LEU A 64 -1.06 -8.15 13.67
C LEU A 64 -1.28 -7.10 14.76
N LEU A 65 -0.22 -6.39 15.17
CA LEU A 65 -0.32 -5.34 16.19
C LEU A 65 -1.28 -4.22 15.76
N ILE A 66 -1.23 -3.80 14.49
CA ILE A 66 -2.15 -2.79 13.94
C ILE A 66 -3.60 -3.30 13.98
N VAL A 67 -3.83 -4.57 13.64
CA VAL A 67 -5.16 -5.19 13.69
C VAL A 67 -5.70 -5.23 15.13
N ASP A 68 -4.86 -5.60 16.10
CA ASP A 68 -5.23 -5.62 17.51
C ASP A 68 -5.55 -4.21 18.03
N ALA A 69 -4.73 -3.22 17.66
CA ALA A 69 -4.97 -1.81 18.01
C ALA A 69 -6.30 -1.31 17.44
N LYS A 70 -6.63 -1.67 16.18
CA LYS A 70 -7.93 -1.37 15.58
C LYS A 70 -9.08 -1.99 16.37
N TYR A 71 -8.98 -3.25 16.78
CA TYR A 71 -10.02 -3.89 17.58
C TYR A 71 -10.18 -3.27 18.97
N LEU A 72 -9.09 -2.84 19.60
CA LEU A 72 -9.12 -2.13 20.88
C LEU A 72 -9.90 -0.81 20.79
N ILE A 73 -9.66 -0.03 19.73
CA ILE A 73 -10.36 1.24 19.48
C ILE A 73 -11.86 1.00 19.23
N LEU A 74 -12.20 0.00 18.41
CA LEU A 74 -13.60 -0.38 18.15
C LEU A 74 -14.31 -0.83 19.44
N ALA A 75 -13.64 -1.61 20.29
CA ALA A 75 -14.19 -2.08 21.55
C ALA A 75 -14.43 -0.90 22.53
N GLY A 76 -13.50 0.06 22.60
CA GLY A 76 -13.64 1.26 23.43
C GLY A 76 -14.81 2.15 22.99
N ARG A 77 -14.99 2.36 21.67
CA ARG A 77 -16.11 3.14 21.12
C ARG A 77 -17.47 2.51 21.40
N LYS A 78 -17.56 1.19 21.42
CA LYS A 78 -18.80 0.44 21.66
C LYS A 78 -19.34 0.57 23.09
N HIS A 79 -18.51 1.01 24.05
CA HIS A 79 -18.90 1.23 25.45
C HIS A 79 -19.48 2.64 25.70
N GLY A 80 -19.27 3.58 24.76
CA GLY A 80 -19.97 4.87 24.73
C GLY A 80 -21.27 4.74 23.95
N LEU A 81 -22.41 5.02 24.58
CA LEU A 81 -23.74 4.93 23.97
C LEU A 81 -23.85 5.82 22.71
N ILE A 82 -23.83 5.24 21.51
CA ILE A 82 -24.77 5.41 20.38
C ILE A 82 -24.44 4.31 19.36
N LYS A 83 -25.37 3.37 19.19
CA LYS A 83 -25.31 2.26 18.23
C LYS A 83 -25.99 2.70 16.93
N GLU A 84 -25.52 3.78 16.33
CA GLU A 84 -25.94 4.15 14.97
C GLU A 84 -24.95 3.63 13.94
N VAL A 85 -25.51 3.37 12.78
CA VAL A 85 -24.94 2.70 11.61
C VAL A 85 -23.75 3.49 11.05
N ILE A 86 -22.61 3.44 11.74
CA ILE A 86 -21.35 3.90 11.16
C ILE A 86 -20.66 2.65 10.66
N ASN A 87 -20.50 2.57 9.34
CA ASN A 87 -19.42 1.78 8.75
C ASN A 87 -18.13 2.31 9.37
N ASP A 88 -17.69 1.70 10.48
CA ASP A 88 -16.53 2.15 11.25
C ASP A 88 -15.26 1.69 10.52
N GLU A 89 -15.09 2.24 9.31
CA GLU A 89 -13.89 2.11 8.50
C GLU A 89 -12.79 2.96 9.16
N ILE A 90 -12.20 2.39 10.21
CA ILE A 90 -11.03 2.97 10.88
C ILE A 90 -9.83 2.85 9.93
N SER A 91 -9.26 3.98 9.54
CA SER A 91 -8.04 4.04 8.74
C SER A 91 -6.81 3.79 9.60
N TYR A 92 -5.68 3.40 8.97
CA TYR A 92 -4.39 3.26 9.66
C TYR A 92 -3.97 4.54 10.39
N SER A 93 -4.27 5.70 9.81
CA SER A 93 -3.95 7.01 10.40
C SER A 93 -4.78 7.29 11.65
N ASP A 94 -6.01 6.80 11.72
CA ASP A 94 -6.86 6.92 12.92
C ASP A 94 -6.37 5.99 14.04
N VAL A 95 -5.80 4.83 13.69
CA VAL A 95 -5.10 3.97 14.66
C VAL A 95 -3.88 4.68 15.23
N GLY A 96 -3.10 5.38 14.39
CA GLY A 96 -1.98 6.21 14.85
C GLY A 96 -2.39 7.39 15.71
N ASP A 97 -3.51 8.04 15.37
CA ASP A 97 -4.08 9.14 16.14
C ASP A 97 -4.53 8.65 17.53
N ALA A 98 -5.17 7.49 17.61
CA ALA A 98 -5.56 6.91 18.88
C ALA A 98 -4.36 6.47 19.74
N ALA A 99 -3.25 6.05 19.12
CA ALA A 99 -2.06 5.56 19.83
C ALA A 99 -1.12 6.68 20.31
N PHE A 100 -0.87 7.69 19.47
CA PHE A 100 0.13 8.74 19.72
C PHE A 100 -0.42 10.17 19.53
N GLY A 101 -1.73 10.33 19.34
CA GLY A 101 -2.36 11.60 19.01
C GLY A 101 -2.03 12.08 17.60
N HIS A 102 -2.21 13.37 17.37
CA HIS A 102 -2.04 14.01 16.06
C HIS A 102 -0.68 13.76 15.41
N ALA A 103 0.39 13.66 16.22
CA ALA A 103 1.73 13.35 15.74
C ALA A 103 1.82 11.94 15.12
N GLY A 104 1.12 10.96 15.70
CA GLY A 104 1.01 9.61 15.16
C GLY A 104 0.30 9.59 13.81
N ARG A 105 -0.81 10.31 13.70
CA ARG A 105 -1.56 10.47 12.44
C ARG A 105 -0.67 11.02 11.32
N LEU A 106 0.01 12.13 11.59
CA LEU A 106 0.89 12.78 10.63
C LEU A 106 2.05 11.87 10.20
N THR A 107 2.62 11.11 11.14
CA THR A 107 3.71 10.17 10.86
C THR A 107 3.25 9.06 9.92
N ILE A 108 2.09 8.44 10.18
CA ILE A 108 1.53 7.38 9.34
C ILE A 108 1.17 7.93 7.95
N ASP A 109 0.47 9.07 7.88
CA ASP A 109 0.10 9.71 6.61
C ASP A 109 1.35 10.00 5.76
N THR A 110 2.41 10.53 6.38
CA THR A 110 3.67 10.83 5.69
C THR A 110 4.36 9.56 5.22
N ALA A 111 4.42 8.52 6.05
CA ALA A 111 5.03 7.24 5.68
C ALA A 111 4.30 6.56 4.52
N LEU A 112 2.95 6.58 4.52
CA LEU A 112 2.13 6.06 3.43
C LEU A 112 2.36 6.83 2.12
N LEU A 113 2.41 8.17 2.18
CA LEU A 113 2.69 9.00 1.02
C LEU A 113 4.09 8.74 0.44
N VAL A 114 5.11 8.67 1.29
CA VAL A 114 6.49 8.37 0.86
C VAL A 114 6.56 6.99 0.23
N SER A 115 5.87 5.99 0.80
CA SER A 115 5.82 4.63 0.25
C SER A 115 5.16 4.62 -1.13
N GLN A 116 4.04 5.32 -1.30
CA GLN A 116 3.32 5.38 -2.58
C GLN A 116 4.14 6.07 -3.68
N LEU A 117 4.83 7.17 -3.33
CA LEU A 117 5.74 7.84 -4.24
C LEU A 117 6.92 6.94 -4.60
N GLY A 118 7.50 6.23 -3.63
CA GLY A 118 8.55 5.26 -3.85
C GLY A 118 8.13 4.14 -4.81
N PHE A 119 6.96 3.54 -4.60
CA PHE A 119 6.41 2.52 -5.49
C PHE A 119 6.16 3.07 -6.89
N CYS A 120 5.58 4.27 -7.01
CA CYS A 120 5.38 4.92 -8.30
C CYS A 120 6.73 5.09 -9.03
N CYS A 121 7.73 5.69 -8.40
CA CYS A 121 9.07 5.87 -8.95
C CYS A 121 9.71 4.54 -9.37
N ALA A 122 9.61 3.50 -8.54
CA ALA A 122 10.16 2.17 -8.85
C ALA A 122 9.50 1.55 -10.10
N TYR A 123 8.17 1.64 -10.21
CA TYR A 123 7.43 1.21 -11.40
C TYR A 123 7.85 1.99 -12.65
N LEU A 124 8.02 3.31 -12.53
CA LEU A 124 8.43 4.16 -13.64
C LEU A 124 9.83 3.80 -14.15
N ILE A 125 10.79 3.53 -13.24
CA ILE A 125 12.13 3.06 -13.60
C ILE A 125 12.05 1.73 -14.34
N PHE A 126 11.29 0.76 -13.80
CA PHE A 126 11.12 -0.55 -14.43
C PHE A 126 10.52 -0.46 -15.84
N ILE A 127 9.50 0.38 -16.02
CA ILE A 127 8.89 0.66 -17.33
C ILE A 127 9.90 1.32 -18.26
N SER A 128 10.66 2.30 -17.78
CA SER A 128 11.70 2.99 -18.57
C SER A 128 12.78 2.03 -19.05
N GLU A 129 13.23 1.09 -18.22
CA GLU A 129 14.24 0.10 -18.61
C GLU A 129 13.68 -0.87 -19.65
N THR A 130 12.45 -1.34 -19.45
CA THR A 130 11.75 -2.18 -20.41
C THR A 130 11.64 -1.46 -21.76
N LEU A 131 11.12 -0.23 -21.77
CA LEU A 131 10.92 0.55 -22.99
C LEU A 131 12.25 0.88 -23.72
N SER A 132 13.30 1.20 -22.96
CA SER A 132 14.65 1.43 -23.52
C SER A 132 15.26 0.17 -24.15
N SER A 133 14.90 -1.01 -23.65
CA SER A 133 15.34 -2.28 -24.25
C SER A 133 14.62 -2.58 -25.58
N TYR A 134 13.42 -2.05 -25.79
CA TYR A 134 12.64 -2.24 -27.02
C TYR A 134 12.84 -1.11 -28.05
N PHE A 135 13.07 0.13 -27.61
CA PHE A 135 13.33 1.28 -28.47
C PHE A 135 14.76 1.80 -28.24
N THR A 136 15.67 1.49 -29.15
CA THR A 136 17.10 1.91 -29.15
C THR A 136 17.33 3.42 -29.32
N VAL A 137 16.28 4.24 -29.38
CA VAL A 137 16.34 5.66 -29.75
C VAL A 137 16.20 6.61 -28.55
N ILE A 138 15.79 6.14 -27.37
CA ILE A 138 15.56 7.03 -26.21
C ILE A 138 16.58 6.76 -25.10
N SER A 139 17.49 7.71 -24.91
CA SER A 139 18.51 7.68 -23.86
C SER A 139 17.88 7.78 -22.46
N LYS A 140 18.38 7.02 -21.47
CA LYS A 140 17.85 6.94 -20.08
C LYS A 140 17.59 8.33 -19.46
N THR A 141 18.46 9.31 -19.76
CA THR A 141 18.38 10.70 -19.29
C THR A 141 17.20 11.47 -19.89
N GLN A 142 16.79 11.17 -21.13
CA GLN A 142 15.66 11.82 -21.81
C GLN A 142 14.31 11.28 -21.29
N CYS A 143 14.24 9.99 -20.95
CA CYS A 143 13.06 9.40 -20.32
C CYS A 143 12.83 9.97 -18.91
N LEU A 144 13.90 10.17 -18.15
CA LEU A 144 13.87 10.79 -16.81
C LEU A 144 13.42 12.26 -16.88
N PHE A 145 13.90 13.02 -17.88
CA PHE A 145 13.45 14.40 -18.14
C PHE A 145 12.00 14.49 -18.65
N LEU A 146 11.50 13.46 -19.33
CA LEU A 146 10.12 13.38 -19.82
C LEU A 146 9.14 12.95 -18.71
N MET A 147 9.60 12.18 -17.72
CA MET A 147 8.82 11.77 -16.55
C MET A 147 8.85 12.75 -15.38
N LEU A 148 9.89 13.59 -15.30
CA LEU A 148 9.98 14.66 -14.31
C LEU A 148 8.77 15.62 -14.34
N PRO A 149 8.27 16.12 -15.49
CA PRO A 149 7.09 16.99 -15.55
C PRO A 149 5.79 16.34 -15.05
N PRO A 150 5.42 15.08 -15.36
CA PRO A 150 4.24 14.45 -14.77
C PRO A 150 4.42 14.13 -13.28
N LEU A 151 5.64 13.83 -12.79
CA LEU A 151 5.92 13.69 -11.35
C LEU A 151 5.82 15.03 -10.61
N PHE A 152 6.33 16.11 -11.21
CA PHE A 152 6.24 17.48 -10.70
C PHE A 152 4.78 17.98 -10.75
N GLY A 153 4.05 17.63 -11.80
CA GLY A 153 2.61 17.86 -11.95
C GLY A 153 1.80 17.10 -10.90
N LEU A 154 2.10 15.82 -10.65
CA LEU A 154 1.45 15.02 -9.61
C LEU A 154 1.76 15.51 -8.19
N THR A 155 2.96 16.06 -7.97
CA THR A 155 3.28 16.74 -6.70
C THR A 155 2.61 18.11 -6.56
N LEU A 156 2.34 18.81 -7.67
CA LEU A 156 1.48 20.00 -7.75
C LEU A 156 -0.02 19.69 -7.57
N ILE A 157 -0.46 18.46 -7.82
CA ILE A 157 -1.86 17.99 -7.68
C ILE A 157 -2.19 17.57 -6.22
N LYS A 158 -1.32 17.85 -5.24
CA LYS A 158 -1.69 17.74 -3.81
C LYS A 158 -2.83 18.68 -3.39
N ASP A 159 -3.21 19.65 -4.23
CA ASP A 159 -4.44 20.46 -4.10
C ASP A 159 -5.65 19.84 -4.83
N LEU A 160 -5.81 18.51 -4.78
CA LEU A 160 -7.09 17.86 -5.10
C LEU A 160 -8.17 18.03 -4.02
N SER A 161 -7.97 18.90 -3.01
CA SER A 161 -9.03 19.22 -2.04
C SER A 161 -10.09 20.18 -2.60
N GLN A 162 -9.91 20.72 -3.81
CA GLN A 162 -10.85 21.66 -4.42
C GLN A 162 -11.77 21.05 -5.50
N PHE A 163 -11.67 19.75 -5.78
CA PHE A 163 -12.54 19.04 -6.74
C PHE A 163 -13.40 17.92 -6.13
N SER A 164 -13.36 17.70 -4.81
CA SER A 164 -14.33 16.80 -4.12
C SER A 164 -15.68 17.48 -3.80
N SER A 165 -15.90 18.70 -4.29
CA SER A 165 -17.22 19.31 -4.36
C SER A 165 -17.87 19.07 -5.72
N PHE A 166 -18.01 17.80 -6.10
CA PHE A 166 -19.06 17.34 -7.00
C PHE A 166 -19.45 15.90 -6.67
#